data_AF-A0A2X3J4H9-F1
#
_entry.id   AF-A0A2X3J4H9-F1
#
_cell.length_a   1.000
_cell.length_b   1.000
_cell.length_c   1.000
_cell.angle_alpha   90.00
_cell.angle_beta   90.00
_cell.angle_gamma   90.00
#
_symmetry.space_group_name_H-M   'P 1'
#
loop_
_entity.id
_entity.type
_entity.pdbx_description
1 polymer ?
#
loop_
_entity_poly.entity_id
_entity_poly.type
_entity_poly.pdbx_seq_one_letter_code
_entity_poly.pdbx_strand_id
1 'polypeptide(L)'
;MKMKLGGRPACACLLLALVVGHNALAGGLQISPVNLTLSATQNADGIWLSNEGTAPLNAQVRVFNWQQSGNGRQAVNSQGWSLAHPS
;
A
#
# COMPACT_ATOMS: atom_id res chain seq x y z
N MET A 1 -27.47 48.48 -30.31
CA MET A 1 -26.26 47.76 -30.77
C MET A 1 -26.28 46.35 -30.22
N LYS A 2 -26.24 45.34 -31.09
CA LYS A 2 -26.26 43.91 -30.74
C LYS A 2 -24.81 43.41 -30.88
N MET A 3 -24.13 43.10 -29.77
CA MET A 3 -22.79 42.53 -29.82
C MET A 3 -22.91 41.02 -29.60
N LYS A 4 -22.73 40.28 -30.70
CA LYS A 4 -22.73 38.81 -30.75
C LYS A 4 -21.34 38.34 -30.31
N LEU A 5 -21.20 37.93 -29.06
CA LEU A 5 -19.96 37.36 -28.55
C LEU A 5 -19.87 35.91 -29.03
N GLY A 6 -19.07 35.72 -30.08
CA GLY A 6 -18.79 34.46 -30.73
C GLY A 6 -18.18 33.43 -29.78
N GLY A 7 -18.50 32.17 -30.06
CA GLY A 7 -18.15 31.03 -29.24
C GLY A 7 -16.65 30.82 -29.07
N ARG A 8 -16.28 30.41 -27.86
CA ARG A 8 -15.37 29.28 -27.51
C ARG A 8 -14.91 29.34 -26.03
N PRO A 9 -15.79 29.53 -25.02
CA PRO A 9 -15.37 29.30 -23.63
C PRO A 9 -15.02 27.82 -23.36
N ALA A 10 -15.56 26.88 -24.15
CA ALA A 10 -15.33 25.44 -23.96
C ALA A 10 -13.87 25.00 -24.18
N CYS A 11 -13.14 25.58 -25.15
CA CYS A 11 -11.74 25.22 -25.40
C CYS A 11 -10.80 25.74 -24.31
N ALA A 12 -11.07 26.92 -23.74
CA ALA A 12 -10.24 27.49 -22.67
C ALA A 12 -10.38 26.69 -21.37
N CYS A 13 -11.59 26.23 -21.04
CA CYS A 13 -11.82 25.37 -19.87
C CYS A 13 -11.15 23.99 -20.03
N LEU A 14 -11.11 23.43 -21.25
CA LEU A 14 -10.46 22.14 -21.51
C LEU A 14 -8.94 22.20 -21.32
N LEU A 15 -8.31 23.30 -21.75
CA LEU A 15 -6.87 23.50 -21.60
C LEU A 15 -6.46 23.72 -20.14
N LEU A 16 -7.30 24.40 -19.36
CA LEU A 16 -7.04 24.61 -17.93
C LEU A 16 -7.13 23.29 -17.13
N ALA A 17 -8.07 22.40 -17.49
CA ALA A 17 -8.23 21.11 -16.84
C ALA A 17 -7.03 20.16 -17.06
N LEU A 18 -6.32 20.30 -18.19
CA LEU A 18 -5.14 19.47 -18.51
C LEU A 18 -3.91 19.83 -17.65
N VAL A 19 -3.82 21.07 -17.17
CA VAL A 19 -2.69 21.57 -16.36
C VAL A 19 -2.79 21.13 -14.90
N VAL A 20 -3.98 20.77 -14.40
CA VAL A 20 -4.20 20.36 -13.00
C VAL A 20 -4.06 18.83 -12.82
N GLY A 21 -3.40 18.15 -13.76
CA GLY A 21 -3.02 16.74 -13.63
C GLY A 21 -2.14 16.54 -12.39
N HIS A 22 -2.77 16.15 -11.28
CA HIS A 22 -2.08 15.85 -10.04
C HIS A 22 -1.13 14.68 -10.27
N ASN A 23 0.14 14.85 -9.89
CA ASN A 23 1.05 13.72 -9.74
C ASN A 23 0.46 12.81 -8.65
N ALA A 24 -0.04 11.64 -9.02
CA ALA A 24 -0.36 10.60 -8.07
C ALA A 24 0.96 10.13 -7.46
N LEU A 25 1.35 10.73 -6.33
CA LEU A 25 2.53 10.33 -5.57
C LEU A 25 2.23 8.97 -4.92
N ALA A 26 2.48 7.89 -5.65
CA ALA A 26 2.44 6.55 -5.10
C ALA A 26 3.70 6.35 -4.25
N GLY A 27 3.61 6.64 -2.95
CA GLY A 27 4.59 6.16 -1.98
C GLY A 27 4.44 4.64 -1.85
N GLY A 28 5.47 3.90 -2.23
CA GLY A 28 5.44 2.44 -2.26
C GLY A 28 6.12 1.83 -1.04
N LEU A 29 5.39 1.03 -0.27
CA LEU A 29 5.99 0.06 0.66
C LEU A 29 6.13 -1.27 -0.08
N GLN A 30 7.36 -1.67 -0.38
CA GLN A 30 7.66 -2.96 -0.99
C GLN A 30 7.85 -4.03 0.07
N ILE A 31 7.46 -5.26 -0.26
CA ILE A 31 7.59 -6.43 0.61
C ILE A 31 8.17 -7.61 -0.17
N SER A 32 9.14 -8.31 0.42
CA SER A 32 9.70 -9.53 -0.16
C SER A 32 10.22 -10.48 0.92
N PRO A 33 9.96 -11.79 0.82
CA PRO A 33 8.97 -12.44 -0.04
C PRO A 33 7.53 -12.22 0.47
N VAL A 34 6.52 -12.42 -0.39
CA VAL A 34 5.09 -12.36 0.02
C VAL A 34 4.60 -13.65 0.67
N ASN A 35 5.30 -14.75 0.45
CA ASN A 35 5.03 -16.05 1.04
C ASN A 35 6.29 -16.53 1.75
N LEU A 36 6.12 -16.98 2.99
CA LEU A 36 7.19 -17.49 3.84
C LEU A 36 6.81 -18.91 4.26
N THR A 37 7.73 -19.86 4.15
CA THR A 37 7.50 -21.26 4.58
C THR A 37 8.64 -21.69 5.49
N LEU A 38 8.37 -21.82 6.78
CA LEU A 38 9.35 -22.33 7.73
C LEU A 38 9.32 -23.86 7.72
N SER A 39 10.49 -24.47 7.51
CA SER A 39 10.66 -25.91 7.66
C SER A 39 10.63 -26.32 9.13
N ALA A 40 10.32 -27.59 9.44
CA ALA A 40 10.21 -28.08 10.83
C ALA A 40 11.47 -27.88 11.69
N THR A 41 12.65 -27.77 11.07
CA THR A 41 13.93 -27.52 11.72
C THR A 41 14.33 -26.03 11.75
N GLN A 42 13.56 -25.16 11.10
CA GLN A 42 13.87 -23.75 10.93
C GLN A 42 13.09 -22.91 11.93
N ASN A 43 13.81 -22.23 12.81
CA ASN A 43 13.22 -21.43 13.89
C ASN A 43 12.86 -20.00 13.45
N ALA A 44 13.44 -19.50 12.36
CA ALA A 44 13.22 -18.15 11.87
C ALA A 44 13.42 -18.05 10.36
N ASP A 45 12.72 -17.13 9.74
CA ASP A 45 12.90 -16.70 8.36
C ASP A 45 12.54 -15.21 8.25
N GLY A 46 12.92 -14.56 7.14
CA GLY A 46 12.86 -13.11 6.99
C GLY A 46 11.79 -12.60 6.02
N ILE A 47 11.21 -11.44 6.34
CA ILE A 47 10.46 -10.62 5.40
C ILE A 47 11.07 -9.21 5.46
N TRP A 48 11.39 -8.67 4.29
CA TRP A 48 11.94 -7.33 4.12
C TRP A 48 10.84 -6.38 3.71
N LEU A 49 10.75 -5.25 4.41
CA LEU A 49 9.85 -4.14 4.10
C LEU A 49 10.70 -2.92 3.75
N SER A 50 10.57 -2.43 2.52
CA SER A 50 11.35 -1.29 2.01
C SER A 50 10.41 -0.14 1.64
N ASN A 51 10.68 1.06 2.16
CA ASN A 51 9.98 2.27 1.76
C ASN A 51 10.69 2.88 0.55
N GLU A 52 10.10 2.75 -0.64
CA GLU A 52 10.60 3.34 -1.88
C GLU A 52 10.06 4.77 -2.11
N GLY A 53 9.23 5.27 -1.19
CA GLY A 53 8.73 6.64 -1.20
C GLY A 53 9.76 7.65 -0.71
N THR A 54 9.57 8.91 -1.07
CA THR A 54 10.43 10.02 -0.64
C THR A 54 10.04 10.60 0.73
N ALA A 55 8.94 10.13 1.31
CA ALA A 55 8.45 10.55 2.62
C ALA A 55 8.59 9.42 3.66
N PRO A 56 8.96 9.74 4.91
CA PRO A 56 8.90 8.77 6.00
C PRO A 56 7.49 8.20 6.18
N LEU A 57 7.38 6.92 6.51
CA LEU A 57 6.11 6.26 6.81
C LEU A 57 6.17 5.55 8.16
N ASN A 58 5.00 5.40 8.78
CA ASN A 58 4.83 4.57 9.97
C ASN A 58 4.08 3.29 9.55
N ALA A 59 4.71 2.13 9.74
CA ALA A 59 4.11 0.84 9.45
C ALA A 59 3.90 0.03 10.73
N GLN A 60 2.85 -0.79 10.77
CA GLN A 60 2.60 -1.75 11.86
C GLN A 60 2.66 -3.16 11.30
N VAL A 61 3.49 -4.01 11.90
CA VAL A 61 3.54 -5.44 11.60
C VAL A 61 2.71 -6.21 12.62
N ARG A 62 1.89 -7.14 12.14
CA ARG A 62 1.09 -8.01 13.00
C ARG A 62 1.13 -9.45 12.48
N VAL A 63 1.40 -10.37 13.40
CA VAL A 63 1.37 -11.81 13.12
C VAL A 63 0.07 -12.40 13.67
N PHE A 64 -0.54 -13.26 12.88
CA PHE A 64 -1.75 -13.98 13.25
C PHE A 64 -1.51 -15.47 13.08
N ASN A 65 -1.98 -16.25 14.05
CA ASN A 65 -2.13 -17.68 13.90
C ASN A 65 -3.46 -17.96 13.20
N TRP A 66 -3.40 -18.41 11.95
CA TRP A 66 -4.60 -18.78 11.22
C TRP A 66 -4.96 -20.24 11.51
N GLN A 67 -6.18 -20.46 11.99
CA GLN A 67 -6.76 -21.79 12.14
C GLN A 67 -8.11 -21.84 11.41
N GLN A 68 -8.41 -22.96 10.77
CA GLN A 68 -9.72 -23.20 10.18
C GLN A 68 -10.44 -24.23 11.03
N SER A 69 -11.45 -23.78 11.79
CA SER A 69 -12.27 -24.63 12.66
C SER A 69 -13.71 -24.63 12.12
N GLY A 70 -14.23 -25.82 11.77
CA GLY A 70 -15.58 -25.97 11.22
C GLY A 70 -15.83 -25.26 9.89
N ASN A 71 -17.01 -24.65 9.74
CA ASN A 71 -17.53 -24.06 8.49
C ASN A 71 -16.96 -22.66 8.17
N GLY A 72 -15.88 -22.22 8.83
CA GLY A 72 -15.38 -20.85 8.72
C GLY A 72 -13.88 -20.69 8.99
N ARG A 73 -13.28 -19.63 8.43
CA ARG A 73 -11.89 -19.24 8.66
C ARG A 73 -11.80 -18.25 9.82
N GLN A 74 -10.92 -18.51 10.80
CA GLN A 74 -10.69 -17.61 11.94
C GLN A 74 -9.18 -17.34 12.12
N ALA A 75 -8.77 -16.07 12.04
CA ALA A 75 -7.41 -15.65 12.37
C ALA A 75 -7.38 -15.14 13.81
N VAL A 76 -6.49 -15.69 14.64
CA VAL A 76 -6.31 -15.27 16.04
C VAL A 76 -4.94 -14.60 16.17
N ASN A 77 -4.84 -13.53 16.94
CA ASN A 77 -3.55 -12.86 17.18
C ASN A 77 -2.57 -13.84 17.85
N SER A 78 -1.33 -13.91 17.34
CA SER A 78 -0.31 -14.78 17.91
C SER A 78 0.35 -14.11 19.14
N GLN A 79 0.08 -14.63 20.34
CA GLN A 79 0.57 -14.07 21.61
C GLN A 79 2.02 -14.48 21.99
N GLY A 80 2.82 -15.00 21.05
CA GLY A 80 4.10 -15.64 21.40
C GLY A 80 5.15 -15.73 20.29
N TRP A 81 5.08 -14.90 19.25
CA TRP A 81 6.09 -14.91 18.18
C TRP A 81 6.97 -13.66 18.29
N SER A 82 8.23 -13.87 18.67
CA SER A 82 9.24 -12.80 18.76
C SER A 82 9.72 -12.41 17.37
N LEU A 83 9.31 -11.25 16.87
CA LEU A 83 9.96 -10.61 15.73
C LEU A 83 11.37 -10.18 16.16
N ALA A 84 12.40 -10.70 15.51
CA ALA A 84 13.74 -10.14 15.64
C ALA A 84 13.82 -8.88 14.76
N HIS A 85 14.13 -7.72 15.37
CA HIS A 85 14.41 -6.49 14.64
C HIS A 85 15.88 -6.51 14.18
N PRO A 86 16.19 -6.40 12.87
CA PRO A 86 17.55 -6.15 12.43
C PRO A 86 17.95 -4.73 12.84
N SER A 87 19.08 -4.61 13.53
CA SER A 87 19.76 -3.36 13.88
C SER A 87 20.31 -2.64 12.67
#